data_AF-A0A0L9U609-F1
#
_entry.id   AF-A0A0L9U609-F1
#
_cell.length_a   1.000
_cell.length_b   1.000
_cell.length_c   1.000
_cell.angle_alpha   90.00
_cell.angle_beta   90.00
_cell.angle_gamma   90.00
#
_symmetry.space_group_name_H-M   'P 1'
#
loop_
_entity.id
_entity.type
_entity.pdbx_description
1 polymer ?
#
loop_
_entity_poly.entity_id
_entity_poly.type
_entity_poly.pdbx_seq_one_letter_code
_entity_poly.pdbx_strand_id
1 'polypeptide(L)'
;MLKLFDSSLRLCAVPLSVATIWVTVTNQQDNSSYGMLKYYKFSALKYMVLVSTLCACYALVAAACSWVRYYASKAWIFFVSDQIMAYLTITSVAAVTEIYYLAYNGAREDSWSEACSSYGRFCGKVKLALILHAITFCCFFVLSVISAFRAFSVFDPPYVNSLEVQGD
;
A
#
# COMPACT_ATOMS: atom_id res chain seq x y z
N MET A 1 -6.71 11.23 -21.26
CA MET A 1 -5.80 11.47 -20.13
C MET A 1 -5.97 10.47 -18.98
N LEU A 2 -7.16 10.32 -18.38
CA LEU A 2 -7.37 9.46 -17.19
C LEU A 2 -6.97 7.99 -17.35
N LYS A 3 -7.15 7.39 -18.54
CA LYS A 3 -6.73 6.00 -18.84
C LYS A 3 -5.21 5.83 -18.88
N LEU A 4 -4.49 6.82 -19.42
CA LEU A 4 -3.04 6.79 -19.49
C LEU A 4 -2.45 6.92 -18.08
N PHE A 5 -3.02 7.82 -17.27
CA PHE A 5 -2.61 8.00 -15.88
C PHE A 5 -2.88 6.74 -15.02
N ASP A 6 -4.04 6.09 -15.15
CA ASP A 6 -4.33 4.79 -14.51
C ASP A 6 -3.31 3.70 -14.90
N SER A 7 -3.04 3.56 -16.21
CA SER A 7 -2.07 2.58 -16.69
C SER A 7 -0.65 2.86 -16.19
N SER A 8 -0.23 4.13 -16.16
CA SER A 8 1.08 4.53 -15.64
C SER A 8 1.20 4.21 -14.15
N LEU A 9 0.18 4.51 -13.34
CA LEU A 9 0.18 4.21 -11.91
C LEU A 9 0.28 2.71 -11.63
N ARG A 10 -0.46 1.87 -12.37
CA ARG A 10 -0.36 0.40 -12.25
C ARG A 10 1.05 -0.08 -12.61
N LEU A 11 1.64 0.45 -13.68
CA LEU A 11 2.99 0.09 -14.10
C LEU A 11 4.06 0.55 -13.09
N CYS A 12 3.88 1.71 -12.46
CA CYS A 12 4.77 2.23 -11.41
C CYS A 12 4.67 1.43 -10.10
N ALA A 13 3.49 0.95 -9.73
CA ALA A 13 3.28 0.19 -8.48
C ALA A 13 4.04 -1.14 -8.45
N VAL A 14 4.28 -1.77 -9.62
CA VAL A 14 5.01 -3.03 -9.75
C VAL A 14 6.47 -2.91 -9.28
N PRO A 15 7.34 -2.07 -9.88
CA PRO A 15 8.73 -1.96 -9.45
C PRO A 15 8.86 -1.43 -8.02
N LEU A 16 7.97 -0.54 -7.55
CA LEU A 16 7.95 -0.09 -6.16
C LEU A 16 7.68 -1.25 -5.18
N SER A 17 6.71 -2.10 -5.51
CA SER A 17 6.39 -3.29 -4.71
C SER A 17 7.53 -4.30 -4.71
N VAL A 18 8.12 -4.58 -5.88
CA VAL A 18 9.29 -5.48 -5.99
C VAL A 18 10.48 -4.94 -5.23
N ALA A 19 10.76 -3.64 -5.32
CA ALA A 19 11.84 -3.01 -4.55
C ALA A 19 11.59 -3.09 -3.04
N THR A 20 10.35 -2.87 -2.59
CA THR A 20 9.96 -3.03 -1.17
C THR A 20 10.22 -4.46 -0.69
N ILE A 21 9.79 -5.46 -1.45
CA ILE A 21 10.01 -6.88 -1.14
C ILE A 21 11.51 -7.17 -1.08
N TRP A 22 12.26 -6.77 -2.11
CA TRP A 22 13.70 -7.04 -2.21
C TRP A 22 14.48 -6.45 -1.03
N VAL A 23 14.28 -5.16 -0.75
CA VAL A 23 14.94 -4.47 0.37
C VAL A 23 14.61 -5.13 1.70
N THR A 24 13.36 -5.55 1.89
CA THR A 24 12.89 -6.15 3.16
C THR A 24 13.39 -7.57 3.35
N VAL A 25 13.24 -8.44 2.34
CA VAL A 25 13.62 -9.87 2.43
C VAL A 25 15.14 -10.04 2.54
N THR A 26 15.91 -9.17 1.89
CA THR A 26 17.38 -9.15 2.02
C THR A 26 17.86 -8.39 3.26
N ASN A 27 16.95 -7.93 4.12
CA ASN A 27 17.31 -7.20 5.32
C ASN A 27 17.69 -8.16 6.45
N GLN A 28 18.99 -8.18 6.72
CA GLN A 28 19.59 -8.84 7.88
C GLN A 28 20.81 -8.05 8.33
N GLN A 29 21.09 -8.09 9.63
CA GLN A 29 22.26 -7.48 10.22
C GLN A 29 22.74 -8.32 11.40
N ASP A 30 24.03 -8.60 11.43
CA ASP A 30 24.68 -9.23 12.57
C ASP A 30 25.24 -8.18 13.54
N ASN A 31 25.23 -8.49 14.82
CA ASN A 31 25.78 -7.66 15.89
C ASN A 31 26.51 -8.57 16.89
N SER A 32 27.76 -8.26 17.23
CA SER A 32 28.58 -9.11 18.11
C SER A 32 28.03 -9.23 19.54
N SER A 33 27.26 -8.26 20.00
CA SER A 33 26.69 -8.23 21.37
C SER A 33 25.29 -8.84 21.43
N TYR A 34 24.48 -8.65 20.39
CA TYR A 34 23.05 -9.01 20.39
C TYR A 34 22.67 -10.12 19.39
N GLY A 35 23.61 -10.55 18.54
CA GLY A 35 23.43 -11.59 17.55
C GLY A 35 22.81 -11.12 16.22
N MET A 36 22.28 -12.09 15.49
CA MET A 36 21.77 -11.91 14.13
C MET A 36 20.30 -11.49 14.12
N LEU A 37 20.02 -10.33 13.52
CA LEU A 37 18.67 -9.82 13.29
C LEU A 37 18.26 -10.02 11.83
N LYS A 38 17.08 -10.59 11.60
CA LYS A 38 16.51 -10.84 10.26
C LYS A 38 15.07 -10.36 10.19
N TYR A 39 14.63 -9.93 9.01
CA TYR A 39 13.30 -9.33 8.81
C TYR A 39 12.13 -10.21 9.32
N TYR A 40 12.21 -11.53 9.13
CA TYR A 40 11.12 -12.45 9.46
C TYR A 40 10.84 -12.58 10.97
N LYS A 41 11.69 -12.00 11.83
CA LYS A 41 11.46 -11.90 13.27
C LYS A 41 10.36 -10.89 13.61
N PHE A 42 10.03 -9.96 12.71
CA PHE A 42 8.98 -8.97 12.91
C PHE A 42 7.76 -9.32 12.04
N SER A 43 6.62 -9.54 12.68
CA SER A 43 5.34 -9.81 11.99
C SER A 43 4.95 -8.68 11.03
N ALA A 44 5.17 -7.43 11.43
CA ALA A 44 4.89 -6.26 10.59
C ALA A 44 5.69 -6.27 9.26
N LEU A 45 6.97 -6.63 9.29
CA LEU A 45 7.79 -6.73 8.08
C LEU A 45 7.36 -7.91 7.19
N LYS A 46 6.96 -9.04 7.78
CA LYS A 46 6.37 -10.15 7.03
C LYS A 46 5.05 -9.76 6.36
N TYR A 47 4.21 -9.02 7.09
CA TYR A 47 2.94 -8.51 6.56
C TYR A 47 3.17 -7.53 5.41
N MET A 48 4.14 -6.61 5.53
CA MET A 48 4.52 -5.71 4.45
C MET A 48 5.01 -6.46 3.20
N VAL A 49 5.83 -7.50 3.36
CA VAL A 49 6.25 -8.34 2.23
C VAL A 49 5.05 -9.01 1.57
N LEU A 50 4.14 -9.61 2.35
CA LEU A 50 2.93 -10.24 1.82
C LEU A 50 2.06 -9.25 1.04
N VAL A 51 1.79 -8.08 1.61
CA VAL A 51 0.97 -7.04 0.97
C VAL A 51 1.65 -6.50 -0.28
N SER A 52 2.97 -6.25 -0.27
CA SER A 52 3.70 -5.87 -1.47
C SER A 52 3.66 -6.93 -2.55
N THR A 53 3.69 -8.23 -2.21
CA THR A 53 3.53 -9.31 -3.19
C THR A 53 2.14 -9.26 -3.83
N LEU A 54 1.08 -9.11 -3.03
CA LEU A 54 -0.29 -8.96 -3.53
C LEU A 54 -0.40 -7.74 -4.46
N CYS A 55 0.17 -6.61 -4.06
CA CYS A 55 0.22 -5.39 -4.85
C CYS A 55 0.90 -5.60 -6.22
N ALA A 56 2.07 -6.23 -6.24
CA ALA A 56 2.80 -6.49 -7.48
C ALA A 56 2.02 -7.41 -8.43
N CYS A 57 1.49 -8.52 -7.91
CA CYS A 57 0.69 -9.47 -8.68
C CYS A 57 -0.58 -8.80 -9.24
N TYR A 58 -1.33 -8.10 -8.38
CA TYR A 58 -2.54 -7.40 -8.78
C TYR A 58 -2.24 -6.32 -9.82
N ALA A 59 -1.23 -5.47 -9.61
CA ALA A 59 -0.89 -4.39 -10.54
C ALA A 59 -0.50 -4.93 -11.92
N LEU A 60 0.24 -6.04 -12.00
CA LEU A 60 0.58 -6.72 -13.26
C LEU A 60 -0.67 -7.25 -13.97
N VAL A 61 -1.52 -8.00 -13.26
CA VAL A 61 -2.75 -8.56 -13.81
C VAL A 61 -3.69 -7.44 -14.26
N ALA A 62 -3.88 -6.42 -13.43
CA ALA A 62 -4.72 -5.28 -13.74
C ALA A 62 -4.20 -4.49 -14.95
N ALA A 63 -2.88 -4.29 -15.05
CA ALA A 63 -2.27 -3.66 -16.21
C ALA A 63 -2.52 -4.46 -17.50
N ALA A 64 -2.40 -5.79 -17.47
CA ALA A 64 -2.70 -6.65 -18.63
C ALA A 64 -4.19 -6.64 -18.98
N CYS A 65 -5.07 -6.83 -17.98
CA CYS A 65 -6.51 -6.87 -18.19
C CYS A 65 -7.07 -5.53 -18.67
N SER A 66 -6.46 -4.39 -18.35
CA SER A 66 -6.88 -3.07 -18.83
C SER A 66 -6.97 -2.94 -20.35
N TRP A 67 -6.23 -3.76 -21.11
CA TRP A 67 -6.24 -3.78 -22.58
C TRP A 67 -7.41 -4.59 -23.19
N VAL A 68 -8.11 -5.40 -22.39
CA VAL A 68 -9.23 -6.25 -22.85
C VAL A 68 -10.57 -5.48 -22.79
N ARG A 69 -11.40 -5.60 -23.83
CA ARG A 69 -12.64 -4.81 -24.04
C ARG A 69 -13.86 -5.46 -23.36
N TYR A 70 -14.28 -4.98 -22.18
CA TYR A 70 -15.61 -5.22 -21.57
C TYR A 70 -15.89 -4.16 -20.49
N TYR A 71 -17.04 -3.48 -20.52
CA TYR A 71 -17.11 -2.10 -19.96
C TYR A 71 -17.81 -1.90 -18.60
N ALA A 72 -18.91 -2.59 -18.25
CA ALA A 72 -19.64 -2.25 -17.01
C ALA A 72 -19.16 -3.03 -15.76
N SER A 73 -19.14 -4.36 -15.82
CA SER A 73 -18.68 -5.21 -14.70
C SER A 73 -17.21 -4.93 -14.30
N LYS A 74 -16.40 -4.50 -15.27
CA LYS A 74 -14.98 -4.22 -15.09
C LYS A 74 -14.70 -3.00 -14.19
N ALA A 75 -15.55 -1.97 -14.23
CA ALA A 75 -15.35 -0.76 -13.44
C ALA A 75 -15.47 -1.03 -11.93
N TRP A 76 -16.50 -1.81 -11.54
CA TRP A 76 -16.69 -2.24 -10.16
C TRP A 76 -15.60 -3.19 -9.67
N ILE A 77 -15.17 -4.15 -10.50
CA ILE A 77 -14.09 -5.07 -10.15
C ILE A 77 -12.80 -4.30 -9.87
N PHE A 78 -12.42 -3.35 -10.73
CA PHE A 78 -11.24 -2.52 -10.50
C PHE A 78 -11.40 -1.64 -9.27
N PHE A 79 -12.57 -1.01 -9.07
CA PHE A 79 -12.79 -0.17 -7.90
C PHE A 79 -12.61 -0.94 -6.60
N VAL A 80 -13.32 -2.06 -6.44
CA VAL A 80 -13.23 -2.88 -5.23
C VAL A 80 -11.81 -3.39 -5.04
N SER A 81 -11.15 -3.85 -6.10
CA SER A 81 -9.79 -4.40 -6.00
C SER A 81 -8.74 -3.33 -5.68
N ASP A 82 -8.79 -2.16 -6.33
CA ASP A 82 -7.91 -1.02 -6.07
C ASP A 82 -8.08 -0.52 -4.63
N GLN A 83 -9.33 -0.48 -4.14
CA GLN A 83 -9.66 -0.07 -2.77
C GLN A 83 -9.15 -1.08 -1.74
N ILE A 84 -9.29 -2.39 -1.97
CA ILE A 84 -8.74 -3.44 -1.09
C ILE A 84 -7.21 -3.30 -1.01
N MET A 85 -6.53 -3.13 -2.15
CA MET A 85 -5.07 -2.94 -2.14
C MET A 85 -4.65 -1.69 -1.38
N ALA A 86 -5.37 -0.57 -1.55
CA ALA A 86 -5.09 0.65 -0.80
C ALA A 86 -5.21 0.43 0.73
N TYR A 87 -6.26 -0.27 1.18
CA TYR A 87 -6.47 -0.55 2.61
C TYR A 87 -5.46 -1.55 3.19
N LEU A 88 -5.10 -2.61 2.45
CA LEU A 88 -4.04 -3.51 2.89
C LEU A 88 -2.69 -2.78 2.99
N THR A 89 -2.39 -1.91 2.03
CA THR A 89 -1.12 -1.18 2.01
C THR A 89 -1.03 -0.18 3.15
N ILE A 90 -2.08 0.61 3.43
CA ILE A 90 -2.02 1.60 4.53
C ILE A 90 -1.95 0.94 5.91
N THR A 91 -2.66 -0.17 6.13
CA THR A 91 -2.56 -0.92 7.39
C THR A 91 -1.17 -1.51 7.58
N SER A 92 -0.54 -1.97 6.49
CA SER A 92 0.84 -2.43 6.50
C SER A 92 1.83 -1.30 6.80
N VAL A 93 1.68 -0.14 6.16
CA VAL A 93 2.48 1.08 6.46
C VAL A 93 2.35 1.45 7.93
N ALA A 94 1.14 1.47 8.49
CA ALA A 94 0.90 1.78 9.89
C ALA A 94 1.63 0.79 10.82
N ALA A 95 1.48 -0.52 10.61
CA ALA A 95 2.12 -1.55 11.43
C ALA A 95 3.65 -1.48 11.38
N VAL A 96 4.24 -1.24 10.21
CA VAL A 96 5.70 -1.09 10.07
C VAL A 96 6.18 0.24 10.67
N THR A 97 5.39 1.31 10.56
CA THR A 97 5.73 2.62 11.16
C THR A 97 5.78 2.51 12.68
N GLU A 98 4.82 1.83 13.30
CA GLU A 98 4.79 1.61 14.75
C GLU A 98 6.03 0.85 15.24
N ILE A 99 6.33 -0.31 14.65
CA ILE A 99 7.52 -1.08 15.07
C ILE A 99 8.83 -0.34 14.78
N TYR A 100 8.89 0.43 13.69
CA TYR A 100 10.05 1.26 13.36
C TYR A 100 10.23 2.39 14.36
N TYR A 101 9.13 3.06 14.75
CA TYR A 101 9.14 4.13 15.74
C TYR A 101 9.66 3.62 17.10
N LEU A 102 9.19 2.45 17.53
CA LEU A 102 9.61 1.85 18.80
C LEU A 102 11.07 1.36 18.72
N ALA A 103 11.49 0.81 17.60
CA ALA A 103 12.89 0.44 17.39
C ALA A 103 13.83 1.65 17.38
N TYR A 104 13.36 2.83 16.96
CA TYR A 104 14.17 4.05 16.84
C TYR A 104 14.17 4.92 18.10
N ASN A 105 13.04 5.04 18.79
CA ASN A 105 12.94 5.92 19.98
C ASN A 105 12.97 5.13 21.30
N GLY A 106 12.66 3.83 21.28
CA GLY A 106 12.32 3.06 22.47
C GLY A 106 11.00 3.51 23.12
N ALA A 107 10.64 2.88 24.23
CA ALA A 107 9.52 3.26 25.10
C ALA A 107 9.92 3.00 26.55
N ARG A 108 10.33 4.06 27.27
CA ARG A 108 10.85 3.93 28.64
C ARG A 108 9.83 3.39 29.63
N GLU A 109 8.58 3.82 29.51
CA GLU A 109 7.48 3.39 30.37
C GLU A 109 7.18 1.89 30.20
N ASP A 110 7.35 1.36 28.99
CA ASP A 110 7.13 -0.05 28.65
C ASP A 110 8.43 -0.89 28.71
N SER A 111 9.51 -0.32 29.26
CA SER A 111 10.85 -0.94 29.32
C SER A 111 11.41 -1.40 27.97
N TRP A 112 11.00 -0.77 26.87
CA TRP A 112 11.48 -1.11 25.53
C TRP A 112 12.68 -0.26 25.13
N SER A 113 13.82 -0.90 24.94
CA SER A 113 15.07 -0.24 24.52
C SER A 113 15.06 0.13 23.03
N GLU A 114 15.70 1.24 22.68
CA GLU A 114 16.04 1.56 21.29
C GLU A 114 16.92 0.45 20.70
N ALA A 115 16.49 -0.08 19.55
CA ALA A 115 17.22 -1.11 18.80
C ALA A 115 18.05 -0.52 17.64
N CYS A 116 17.65 0.61 17.07
CA CYS A 116 18.29 1.17 15.89
C CYS A 116 19.69 1.72 16.15
N SER A 117 20.03 2.08 17.40
CA SER A 117 21.41 2.40 17.81
C SER A 117 22.37 1.22 17.55
N SER A 118 21.92 -0.01 17.78
CA SER A 118 22.72 -1.24 17.60
C SER A 118 22.54 -1.87 16.20
N TYR A 119 21.40 -1.62 15.55
CA TYR A 119 21.01 -2.19 14.26
C TYR A 119 20.72 -1.11 13.19
N GLY A 120 21.56 -0.07 13.14
CA GLY A 120 21.31 1.11 12.29
C GLY A 120 21.17 0.80 10.80
N ARG A 121 21.94 -0.16 10.26
CA ARG A 121 21.83 -0.57 8.83
C ARG A 121 20.50 -1.26 8.56
N PHE A 122 20.07 -2.15 9.46
CA PHE A 122 18.78 -2.81 9.38
C PHE A 122 17.64 -1.79 9.41
N CYS A 123 17.68 -0.86 10.38
CA CYS A 123 16.68 0.20 10.48
C CYS A 123 16.68 1.13 9.25
N GLY A 124 17.85 1.48 8.72
CA GLY A 124 17.95 2.26 7.48
C GLY A 124 17.26 1.59 6.30
N LYS A 125 17.43 0.27 6.15
CA LYS A 125 16.72 -0.52 5.13
C LYS A 125 15.22 -0.62 5.40
N VAL A 126 14.78 -0.77 6.65
CA VAL A 126 13.35 -0.73 7.01
C VAL A 126 12.74 0.62 6.63
N LYS A 127 13.42 1.73 6.94
CA LYS A 127 12.96 3.08 6.57
C LYS A 127 12.82 3.23 5.06
N LEU A 128 13.82 2.77 4.30
CA LEU A 128 13.76 2.79 2.83
C LEU A 128 12.57 1.97 2.30
N ALA A 129 12.39 0.75 2.80
CA ALA A 129 11.26 -0.10 2.42
C ALA A 129 9.91 0.55 2.78
N LEU A 130 9.81 1.19 3.95
CA LEU A 130 8.61 1.91 4.39
C LEU A 130 8.28 3.07 3.45
N ILE A 131 9.27 3.85 3.02
CA ILE A 131 9.07 4.95 2.05
C ILE A 131 8.56 4.40 0.70
N LEU A 132 9.18 3.35 0.17
CA LEU A 132 8.74 2.72 -1.08
C LEU A 132 7.31 2.16 -0.97
N HIS A 133 6.97 1.56 0.17
CA HIS A 133 5.64 1.02 0.44
C HIS A 133 4.60 2.13 0.58
N ALA A 134 4.94 3.26 1.20
CA ALA A 134 4.07 4.43 1.30
C ALA A 134 3.81 5.06 -0.09
N ILE A 135 4.82 5.13 -0.97
CA ILE A 135 4.60 5.57 -2.37
C ILE A 135 3.67 4.59 -3.09
N THR A 136 3.83 3.28 -2.87
CA THR A 136 2.93 2.24 -3.42
C THR A 136 1.49 2.47 -2.94
N PHE A 137 1.30 2.81 -1.66
CA PHE A 137 -0.02 3.19 -1.13
C PHE A 137 -0.59 4.40 -1.86
N CYS A 138 0.19 5.47 -2.07
CA CYS A 138 -0.27 6.64 -2.82
C CYS A 138 -0.73 6.27 -4.24
N CYS A 139 -0.03 5.35 -4.91
CA CYS A 139 -0.46 4.84 -6.22
C CYS A 139 -1.84 4.16 -6.13
N PHE A 140 -2.04 3.23 -5.20
CA PHE A 140 -3.32 2.53 -5.04
C PHE A 140 -4.45 3.43 -4.55
N PHE A 141 -4.16 4.40 -3.68
CA PHE A 141 -5.13 5.38 -3.23
C PHE A 141 -5.67 6.20 -4.41
N VAL A 142 -4.77 6.73 -5.25
CA VAL A 142 -5.16 7.48 -6.45
C VAL A 142 -5.89 6.59 -7.46
N LEU A 143 -5.43 5.34 -7.66
CA LEU A 143 -6.14 4.36 -8.49
C LEU A 143 -7.56 4.11 -7.99
N SER A 144 -7.75 3.96 -6.67
CA SER A 144 -9.07 3.76 -6.06
C SER A 144 -10.01 4.94 -6.30
N VAL A 145 -9.51 6.19 -6.17
CA VAL A 145 -10.30 7.39 -6.47
C VAL A 145 -10.71 7.44 -7.94
N ILE A 146 -9.79 7.11 -8.85
CA ILE A 146 -10.06 7.09 -10.30
C ILE A 146 -11.07 6.01 -10.66
N SER A 147 -10.94 4.81 -10.10
CA SER A 147 -11.84 3.69 -10.39
C SER A 147 -13.21 3.88 -9.74
N ALA A 148 -13.29 4.45 -8.53
CA ALA A 148 -14.53 4.92 -7.91
C ALA A 148 -15.26 5.90 -8.84
N PHE A 149 -14.57 6.95 -9.29
CA PHE A 149 -15.17 7.95 -10.18
C PHE A 149 -15.79 7.28 -11.42
N ARG A 150 -15.08 6.34 -12.07
CA ARG A 150 -15.61 5.61 -13.24
C ARG A 150 -16.77 4.68 -12.92
N ALA A 151 -16.77 4.04 -11.75
CA ALA A 151 -17.84 3.14 -11.33
C ALA A 151 -19.13 3.92 -11.04
N PHE A 152 -19.01 5.09 -10.41
CA PHE A 152 -20.15 5.92 -10.01
C PHE A 152 -20.62 6.92 -11.06
N SER A 153 -19.79 7.32 -12.04
CA SER A 153 -20.18 8.26 -13.09
C SER A 153 -21.22 7.73 -14.09
N VAL A 154 -21.60 6.45 -13.97
CA VAL A 154 -22.62 5.81 -14.83
C VAL A 154 -24.04 6.08 -14.31
N PHE A 155 -24.20 6.50 -13.06
CA PHE A 155 -25.51 6.76 -12.46
C PHE A 155 -25.91 8.22 -12.62
N ASP A 156 -27.15 8.45 -13.04
CA ASP A 156 -27.75 9.79 -13.08
C ASP A 156 -27.93 10.35 -11.65
N PRO A 157 -27.90 11.69 -11.48
CA PRO A 157 -28.26 12.30 -10.19
C PRO A 157 -29.70 11.92 -9.82
N PRO A 158 -30.01 11.82 -8.50
CA PRO A 158 -31.36 11.52 -8.06
C PRO A 158 -32.37 12.51 -8.64
N TYR A 159 -33.49 12.01 -9.14
CA TYR A 159 -34.57 12.82 -9.67
C TYR A 159 -35.19 13.64 -8.54
N VAL A 160 -35.02 14.97 -8.58
CA VAL A 160 -35.71 15.87 -7.65
C VAL A 160 -37.15 16.02 -8.13
N ASN A 161 -38.10 15.42 -7.40
CA ASN A 161 -39.53 15.67 -7.63
C ASN A 161 -39.83 17.13 -7.30
N SER A 162 -40.23 17.92 -8.30
CA SER A 162 -40.64 19.32 -8.15
C SER A 162 -41.84 19.53 -7.23
N LEU A 163 -42.50 18.46 -6.77
CA LEU A 163 -43.61 18.49 -5.82
C LEU A 163 -43.15 18.71 -4.35
N GLU A 164 -41.89 18.42 -4.00
CA GLU A 164 -41.36 18.74 -2.66
C GLU A 164 -40.91 20.21 -2.53
N VAL A 165 -40.62 20.88 -3.65
CA VAL A 165 -40.16 22.30 -3.65
C VAL A 165 -41.30 23.28 -3.41
N GLN A 166 -42.56 22.84 -3.50
CA GLN A 166 -43.74 23.70 -3.41
C GLN A 166 -44.54 23.53 -2.11
N GLY A 167 -44.00 22.76 -1.15
CA GLY A 167 -44.67 22.38 0.10
C GLY A 167 -44.15 23.05 1.38
N ASP A 168 -43.21 23.99 1.28
CA ASP A 168 -42.70 24.81 2.40
C ASP A 168 -43.07 26.30 2.22
#